data_AF-A0A8X7UST1-F1
#
_entry.id   AF-A0A8X7UST1-F1
#
_cell.length_a   1.000
_cell.length_b   1.000
_cell.length_c   1.000
_cell.angle_alpha   90.00
_cell.angle_beta   90.00
_cell.angle_gamma   90.00
#
_symmetry.space_group_name_H-M   'P 1'
#
loop_
_entity.id
_entity.type
_entity.pdbx_description
1 polymer ?
#
loop_
_entity_poly.entity_id
_entity_poly.type
_entity_poly.pdbx_seq_one_letter_code
_entity_poly.pdbx_strand_id
1 'polypeptide(L)' 'MALKARKKFGFVDGSISQPYQDSDDLDDWWTNNALVLSWIKTTITESVRSNLSHLEIASDYWDHIRRRYSVNNG' A
#
# COMPACT_ATOMS: atom_id res chain seq x y z
N MET A 1 7.52 10.68 6.82
CA MET A 1 7.21 10.67 8.27
C MET A 1 5.72 10.58 8.62
N ALA A 2 4.78 10.89 7.72
CA ALA A 2 3.34 10.91 8.05
C ALA A 2 2.73 9.54 8.44
N LEU A 3 3.04 8.45 7.73
CA LEU A 3 2.43 7.13 8.00
C LEU A 3 2.97 6.43 9.25
N LYS A 4 4.27 6.62 9.55
CA LYS A 4 4.88 6.11 10.80
C LYS A 4 4.26 6.80 12.03
N ALA A 5 4.01 8.10 11.96
CA ALA A 5 3.36 8.85 13.04
C ALA A 5 1.92 8.38 13.32
N ARG A 6 1.24 7.78 12.34
CA ARG A 6 -0.13 7.24 12.48
C ARG A 6 -0.17 5.72 12.72
N LYS A 7 0.97 5.05 12.92
CA LYS A 7 1.08 3.58 13.00
C LYS A 7 0.51 2.82 11.78
N LYS A 8 0.27 3.51 10.65
CA LYS A 8 -0.28 2.92 9.41
C LYS A 8 0.79 2.45 8.44
N PHE A 9 2.07 2.62 8.78
CA PHE A 9 3.19 2.16 7.95
C PHE A 9 3.15 0.63 7.73
N GLY A 10 2.51 -0.11 8.64
CA GLY A 10 2.33 -1.55 8.49
C GLY A 10 1.52 -2.00 7.27
N PHE A 11 0.65 -1.13 6.73
CA PHE A 11 -0.05 -1.38 5.47
C PHE A 11 0.83 -1.16 4.23
N VAL A 12 1.96 -0.46 4.38
CA VAL A 12 2.91 -0.19 3.29
C VAL A 12 4.01 -1.25 3.23
N ASP A 13 4.51 -1.71 4.39
CA ASP A 13 5.54 -2.74 4.46
C ASP A 13 4.99 -4.17 4.64
N GLY A 14 3.66 -4.32 4.77
CA GLY A 14 2.99 -5.61 4.89
C GLY A 14 3.02 -6.22 6.30
N SER A 15 3.58 -5.52 7.30
CA SER A 15 3.58 -6.02 8.69
C SER A 15 2.19 -6.05 9.34
N ILE A 16 1.21 -5.32 8.80
CA ILE A 16 -0.22 -5.47 9.14
C ILE A 16 -0.87 -6.34 8.06
N SER A 17 -0.90 -7.65 8.29
CA SER A 17 -1.48 -8.62 7.37
C SER A 17 -3.01 -8.52 7.34
N GLN A 18 -3.61 -8.93 6.22
CA GLN A 18 -5.06 -9.04 6.11
C GLN A 18 -5.57 -10.06 7.14
N PRO A 19 -6.59 -9.70 7.95
CA PRO A 19 -7.19 -10.64 8.88
C PRO A 19 -8.03 -11.69 8.14
N TYR A 20 -8.48 -12.71 8.87
CA TYR A 20 -9.37 -13.75 8.30
C TYR A 20 -10.71 -13.17 7.84
N GLN A 21 -11.39 -13.89 6.93
CA GLN A 21 -12.64 -13.42 6.32
C GLN A 21 -13.79 -13.22 7.32
N ASP A 22 -13.72 -13.90 8.46
CA ASP A 22 -14.69 -13.89 9.56
C ASP A 22 -14.30 -12.95 10.71
N SER A 23 -13.20 -12.20 10.57
CA SER A 23 -12.73 -11.26 11.57
C SER A 23 -13.54 -9.97 11.56
N ASP A 24 -13.94 -9.50 12.73
CA ASP A 24 -14.60 -8.20 12.91
C ASP A 24 -13.71 -7.04 12.41
N ASP A 25 -12.38 -7.18 12.50
CA ASP A 25 -11.40 -6.19 12.02
C ASP A 25 -11.26 -6.11 10.48
N LEU A 26 -11.90 -6.98 9.70
CA LEU A 26 -11.69 -7.06 8.25
C LEU A 26 -12.13 -5.80 7.50
N ASP A 27 -13.27 -5.23 7.88
CA ASP A 27 -13.81 -4.01 7.25
C ASP A 27 -12.92 -2.79 7.55
N ASP A 28 -12.49 -2.66 8.80
CA ASP A 28 -11.53 -1.64 9.22
C ASP A 28 -10.18 -1.80 8.51
N TRP A 29 -9.73 -3.04 8.31
CA TRP A 29 -8.51 -3.32 7.56
C TRP A 29 -8.63 -2.85 6.10
N TRP A 30 -9.73 -3.18 5.42
CA TRP A 30 -9.98 -2.74 4.04
C TRP A 30 -10.06 -1.23 3.91
N THR A 31 -10.76 -0.57 4.83
CA THR A 31 -10.87 0.90 4.87
C THR A 31 -9.48 1.55 5.00
N ASN A 32 -8.65 1.04 5.91
CA ASN A 32 -7.31 1.56 6.13
C ASN A 32 -6.37 1.27 4.95
N ASN A 33 -6.44 0.07 4.39
CA ASN A 33 -5.69 -0.32 3.20
C ASN A 33 -6.04 0.59 2.00
N ALA A 34 -7.33 0.82 1.74
CA ALA A 34 -7.79 1.70 0.66
C ALA A 34 -7.32 3.16 0.83
N LEU A 35 -7.33 3.68 2.06
CA LEU A 35 -6.84 5.03 2.36
C LEU A 35 -5.34 5.15 2.06
N VAL A 36 -4.54 4.17 2.49
CA VAL A 36 -3.09 4.15 2.23
C VAL A 36 -2.83 4.01 0.73
N LEU A 37 -3.55 3.11 0.05
CA LEU A 37 -3.43 2.93 -1.40
C LEU A 37 -3.75 4.21 -2.17
N SER A 38 -4.82 4.91 -1.81
CA SER A 38 -5.20 6.20 -2.41
C SER A 38 -4.11 7.26 -2.19
N TRP A 39 -3.54 7.33 -0.98
CA TRP A 39 -2.42 8.22 -0.70
C TRP A 39 -1.20 7.91 -1.57
N ILE A 40 -0.80 6.62 -1.70
CA ILE A 40 0.30 6.21 -2.57
C ILE A 40 0.00 6.61 -4.02
N LYS A 41 -1.19 6.29 -4.53
CA LYS A 41 -1.62 6.64 -5.90
C LYS A 41 -1.59 8.15 -6.16
N THR A 42 -1.89 8.97 -5.16
CA THR A 42 -1.85 10.44 -5.26
C THR A 42 -0.42 10.98 -5.28
N THR A 43 0.54 10.28 -4.67
CA THR A 43 1.94 10.74 -4.60
C THR A 43 2.80 10.35 -5.81
N ILE A 44 2.31 9.48 -6.69
CA ILE A 44 3.02 9.00 -7.88
C ILE A 44 2.46 9.61 -9.17
N THR A 45 3.28 9.62 -10.22
CA THR A 45 2.89 10.11 -11.55
C THR A 45 1.91 9.17 -12.26
N GLU A 46 1.06 9.73 -13.14
CA GLU A 46 -0.02 9.04 -13.86
C GLU A 46 0.44 7.78 -14.61
N SER A 47 1.66 7.82 -15.17
CA SER A 47 2.26 6.71 -15.91
C SER A 47 2.56 5.48 -15.06
N VAL A 48 2.84 5.67 -13.77
CA VAL A 48 3.04 4.57 -12.81
C VAL A 48 1.68 4.03 -12.35
N ARG A 49 0.69 4.92 -12.21
CA ARG A 49 -0.64 4.60 -11.74
C ARG A 49 -1.40 3.66 -12.69
N SER A 50 -1.31 3.89 -13.99
CA SER A 50 -2.04 3.11 -15.01
C SER A 50 -1.60 1.63 -15.08
N ASN A 51 -0.34 1.35 -14.79
CA ASN A 51 0.21 -0.01 -14.84
C ASN A 51 -0.18 -0.88 -13.63
N LEU A 52 -0.69 -0.27 -12.55
CA LEU A 52 -0.94 -0.92 -11.26
C LEU A 52 -2.39 -0.85 -10.82
N SER A 53 -3.31 -0.51 -11.72
CA SER A 53 -4.73 -0.29 -11.40
C SER A 53 -5.42 -1.50 -10.76
N HIS A 54 -4.93 -2.72 -11.03
CA HIS A 54 -5.47 -3.98 -10.52
C HIS A 54 -4.99 -4.36 -9.11
N LEU A 55 -3.99 -3.67 -8.56
CA LEU A 55 -3.48 -3.95 -7.22
C LEU A 55 -4.32 -3.21 -6.18
N GLU A 56 -5.03 -3.98 -5.35
CA GLU A 56 -5.92 -3.47 -4.30
C GLU A 56 -5.24 -3.45 -2.93
N ILE A 57 -4.14 -4.17 -2.74
CA ILE A 57 -3.38 -4.18 -1.50
C ILE A 57 -2.26 -3.14 -1.56
N ALA A 58 -2.21 -2.26 -0.56
CA ALA A 58 -1.26 -1.16 -0.49
C ALA A 58 0.20 -1.63 -0.42
N SER A 59 0.49 -2.72 0.29
CA SER A 59 1.84 -3.31 0.37
C SER A 59 2.30 -3.84 -0.98
N ASP A 60 1.45 -4.56 -1.70
CA ASP A 60 1.77 -5.11 -3.03
C ASP A 60 1.99 -4.00 -4.04
N TYR A 61 1.14 -2.97 -3.99
CA TYR A 61 1.25 -1.78 -4.82
C TYR A 61 2.58 -1.06 -4.56
N TRP A 62 2.94 -0.87 -3.28
CA TRP A 62 4.19 -0.25 -2.88
C TRP A 62 5.42 -1.07 -3.27
N ASP A 63 5.38 -2.38 -3.08
CA ASP A 63 6.49 -3.27 -3.44
C ASP A 63 6.70 -3.31 -4.95
N HIS A 64 5.64 -3.23 -5.76
CA HIS A 64 5.77 -3.11 -7.20
C HIS A 64 6.48 -1.81 -7.59
N ILE A 65 6.08 -0.68 -6.99
CA ILE A 65 6.77 0.61 -7.20
C ILE A 65 8.23 0.49 -6.80
N ARG A 66 8.51 -0.04 -5.61
CA ARG A 66 9.86 -0.22 -5.09
C ARG A 66 10.69 -1.04 -6.05
N ARG A 67 10.24 -2.22 -6.50
CA ARG A 67 11.01 -3.05 -7.45
C ARG A 67 11.27 -2.37 -8.78
N ARG A 68 10.33 -1.56 -9.29
CA ARG A 68 10.47 -0.88 -10.57
C ARG A 68 11.38 0.36 -10.52
N TYR A 69 11.41 1.04 -9.38
CA TYR A 69 12.11 2.33 -9.21
C TYR A 69 13.26 2.28 -8.21
N SER A 70 13.50 1.15 -7.56
CA SER A 70 14.74 0.87 -6.85
C SER A 70 15.84 0.90 -7.89
N VAL A 71 16.59 2.00 -7.88
CA VAL A 71 17.85 2.08 -8.61
C VAL A 71 18.68 0.90 -8.15
N ASN A 72 19.01 0.00 -9.06
CA ASN A 72 20.06 -0.97 -8.84
C ASN A 72 21.35 -0.15 -8.78
N ASN A 73 21.71 0.35 -7.59
CA ASN A 73 23.02 0.94 -7.34
C ASN A 73 24.03 -0.21 -7.43
N GLY A 74 24.43 -0.53 -8.66
CA GLY A 74 25.66 -1.25 -8.96
C GLY A 74 26.85 -0.30 -8.87
#